data_AF-A0A7V8FUX6-F1
#
_entry.id   AF-A0A7V8FUX6-F1
#
_cell.length_a   1.000
_cell.length_b   1.000
_cell.length_c   1.000
_cell.angle_alpha   90.00
_cell.angle_beta   90.00
_cell.angle_gamma   90.00
#
_symmetry.space_group_name_H-M   'P 1'
#
loop_
_entity.id
_entity.type
_entity.pdbx_description
1 polymer ?
#
loop_
_entity_poly.entity_id
_entity_poly.type
_entity_poly.pdbx_seq_one_letter_code
_entity_poly.pdbx_strand_id
1 'polypeptide(L)' 'MDLVRKIVAGAAERLTENGVLVVEIGNERAFAEAAFPDLELTWLTTSAGDDMVFLLTAEQLQLG' A
#
# COMPACT_ATOMS: atom_id res chain seq x y z
N MET A 1 -4.18 10.50 -5.06
CA MET A 1 -3.18 9.96 -4.12
C MET A 1 -3.23 10.53 -2.69
N ASP A 2 -3.78 11.73 -2.45
CA ASP A 2 -3.76 12.33 -1.10
C ASP A 2 -4.47 11.50 -0.02
N LEU A 3 -5.60 10.87 -0.35
CA LEU A 3 -6.29 9.98 0.58
C LEU A 3 -5.47 8.73 0.90
N VAL A 4 -4.88 8.10 -0.12
CA VAL A 4 -4.03 6.90 0.04
C VAL A 4 -2.84 7.19 0.95
N ARG A 5 -2.18 8.34 0.78
CA ARG A 5 -1.08 8.79 1.67
C ARG A 5 -1.53 8.90 3.13
N LYS A 6 -2.71 9.48 3.37
CA LYS A 6 -3.27 9.59 4.73
C LYS A 6 -3.61 8.23 5.35
N ILE A 7 -4.13 7.31 4.54
CA ILE A 7 -4.43 5.94 5.00
C ILE A 7 -3.13 5.23 5.36
N VAL A 8 -2.13 5.22 4.47
CA VAL A 8 -0.84 4.55 4.68
C VAL A 8 -0.13 5.11 5.91
N ALA A 9 -0.06 6.44 6.07
CA ALA A 9 0.57 7.07 7.24
C ALA A 9 -0.12 6.72 8.58
N GLY A 10 -1.43 6.47 8.58
CA GLY A 10 -2.18 6.09 9.78
C GLY A 10 -2.29 4.58 10.00
N ALA A 11 -1.89 3.75 9.04
CA ALA A 11 -2.15 2.32 9.08
C ALA A 11 -1.30 1.60 10.13
N ALA A 12 -0.02 1.99 10.30
CA ALA A 12 0.90 1.39 11.26
C ALA A 12 0.34 1.34 12.71
N GLU A 13 -0.35 2.41 13.13
CA GLU A 13 -0.93 2.52 14.47
C GLU A 13 -2.24 1.73 14.67
N ARG A 14 -2.87 1.28 13.57
CA ARG A 14 -4.21 0.68 13.55
C ARG A 14 -4.19 -0.82 13.27
N LEU A 15 -3.11 -1.31 12.68
CA LEU A 15 -2.92 -2.72 12.41
C LEU A 15 -2.46 -3.45 13.67
N THR A 16 -2.87 -4.72 13.79
CA THR A 16 -2.23 -5.65 14.73
C THR A 16 -0.82 -6.00 14.23
N GLU A 17 -0.01 -6.62 15.07
CA GLU A 17 1.38 -7.02 14.74
C GLU A 17 1.49 -7.76 13.40
N ASN A 18 0.52 -8.62 13.09
CA ASN A 18 0.47 -9.41 11.85
C ASN A 18 -0.59 -8.88 10.85
N GLY A 19 -1.01 -7.63 11.00
CA GLY A 19 -2.02 -6.99 10.15
C GLY A 19 -1.47 -6.63 8.77
N VAL A 20 -2.37 -6.55 7.80
CA VAL A 20 -2.08 -6.11 6.43
C VAL A 20 -3.01 -4.99 6.00
N LEU A 21 -2.48 -4.04 5.25
CA LEU A 21 -3.22 -3.03 4.50
C LEU A 21 -3.25 -3.45 3.03
N VAL A 22 -4.44 -3.54 2.44
CA VAL A 22 -4.64 -3.79 1.01
C VAL A 22 -5.34 -2.58 0.41
N VAL A 23 -4.77 -2.01 -0.65
CA VAL A 23 -5.28 -0.79 -1.28
C VAL A 23 -5.42 -0.99 -2.77
N GLU A 24 -6.63 -0.76 -3.28
CA GLU A 24 -6.89 -0.64 -4.72
C GLU A 24 -6.76 0.82 -5.16
N ILE A 25 -6.00 1.06 -6.23
CA ILE A 25 -5.69 2.39 -6.76
C ILE A 25 -6.07 2.56 -8.25
N GLY A 26 -6.71 1.57 -8.87
CA GLY A 26 -6.97 1.60 -10.31
C GLY A 26 -5.68 1.67 -11.12
N ASN A 27 -5.63 2.50 -12.17
CA ASN A 27 -4.49 2.58 -13.09
C ASN A 27 -3.34 3.52 -12.63
N GLU A 28 -3.09 3.61 -11.31
CA GLU A 28 -2.21 4.63 -10.70
C GLU A 28 -0.90 4.06 -10.13
N ARG A 29 -0.44 2.87 -10.60
CA ARG A 29 0.77 2.20 -10.10
C ARG A 29 1.98 3.10 -10.00
N ALA A 30 2.32 3.80 -11.09
CA ALA A 30 3.48 4.70 -11.11
C ALA A 30 3.38 5.84 -10.08
N PHE A 31 2.17 6.33 -9.82
CA PHE A 31 1.94 7.35 -8.80
C PHE A 31 2.08 6.78 -7.39
N ALA A 32 1.65 5.54 -7.15
CA ALA A 32 1.85 4.87 -5.87
C ALA A 32 3.33 4.56 -5.59
N GLU A 33 4.06 4.05 -6.58
CA GLU A 33 5.51 3.79 -6.46
C GLU A 33 6.28 5.11 -6.20
N ALA A 34 5.93 6.20 -6.89
CA ALA A 34 6.51 7.51 -6.62
C ALA A 34 6.06 8.10 -5.27
N ALA A 35 4.90 7.70 -4.76
CA ALA A 35 4.37 8.18 -3.49
C ALA A 35 5.03 7.52 -2.28
N PHE A 36 5.47 6.28 -2.42
CA PHE A 36 6.04 5.46 -1.37
C PHE A 36 7.37 4.85 -1.83
N PRO A 37 8.38 5.67 -2.18
CA PRO A 37 9.62 5.18 -2.77
C PRO A 37 10.42 4.27 -1.83
N ASP A 38 10.21 4.41 -0.52
CA ASP A 38 10.91 3.66 0.53
C ASP A 38 10.13 2.42 1.00
N LEU A 39 8.90 2.22 0.51
CA LEU A 39 8.09 1.05 0.87
C LEU A 39 8.12 0.00 -0.25
N GLU A 40 8.38 -1.24 0.11
CA GLU A 40 8.30 -2.37 -0.82
C GLU A 40 6.83 -2.77 -1.05
N LEU A 41 6.18 -2.11 -2.02
CA LEU A 41 4.80 -2.39 -2.40
C LEU A 41 4.67 -3.78 -3.02
N THR A 42 3.90 -4.67 -2.39
CA THR A 42 3.59 -5.99 -2.96
C THR A 42 2.38 -5.86 -3.87
N TRP A 43 2.56 -5.92 -5.19
CA TRP A 43 1.48 -5.88 -6.17
C TRP A 43 0.77 -7.23 -6.26
N LEU A 44 -0.56 -7.21 -6.19
CA LEU A 44 -1.40 -8.41 -6.21
C LEU A 44 -2.04 -8.59 -7.58
N THR A 45 -1.95 -9.81 -8.12
CA THR A 45 -2.71 -10.20 -9.31
C THR A 45 -4.21 -10.27 -8.99
N THR A 46 -5.00 -9.58 -9.80
CA THR A 46 -6.47 -9.61 -9.73
C THR A 46 -7.07 -9.97 -11.10
N SER A 47 -8.37 -10.26 -11.14
CA SER A 47 -9.09 -10.46 -12.40
C SER A 47 -9.11 -9.23 -13.31
N ALA A 48 -8.86 -8.05 -12.74
CA ALA A 48 -8.84 -6.78 -13.46
C ALA A 48 -7.41 -6.31 -13.81
N GLY A 49 -6.38 -7.10 -13.49
CA GLY A 49 -4.97 -6.83 -13.81
C GLY A 49 -4.05 -6.93 -12.58
N ASP A 50 -2.74 -6.77 -12.81
CA ASP A 50 -1.68 -6.91 -11.80
C ASP A 50 -1.26 -5.59 -11.13
N ASP A 51 -1.70 -4.44 -11.67
CA ASP A 51 -1.16 -3.12 -11.33
C ASP A 51 -2.11 -2.24 -10.52
N MET A 52 -3.19 -2.83 -10.02
CA MET A 52 -4.28 -2.05 -9.41
C MET A 52 -4.37 -2.17 -7.91
N VAL A 53 -3.81 -3.25 -7.33
CA VAL A 53 -3.91 -3.53 -5.91
C VAL A 53 -2.52 -3.79 -5.35
N PHE A 54 -2.16 -3.09 -4.27
CA PHE A 54 -0.96 -3.39 -3.50
C PHE A 54 -1.28 -3.75 -2.06
N LEU A 55 -0.35 -4.49 -1.45
CA LEU A 55 -0.35 -4.88 -0.05
C LEU A 55 0.87 -4.30 0.67
N LEU A 56 0.65 -3.89 1.91
CA LEU A 56 1.67 -3.54 2.89
C LEU A 56 1.39 -4.27 4.21
N THR A 57 2.42 -4.83 4.83
CA THR A 57 2.32 -5.40 6.17
C THR A 57 2.50 -4.31 7.23
N ALA A 58 2.03 -4.57 8.45
CA ALA A 58 2.28 -3.69 9.59
C ALA A 58 3.79 -3.44 9.81
N GLU A 59 4.62 -4.47 9.63
CA GLU A 59 6.08 -4.38 9.72
C GLU A 59 6.66 -3.40 8.69
N GLN A 60 6.26 -3.50 7.42
CA GLN A 60 6.71 -2.59 6.37
C GLN A 60 6.33 -1.13 6.66
N LEU A 61 5.16 -0.91 7.26
CA LEU A 61 4.68 0.42 7.63
C LEU A 61 5.37 1.01 8.86
N GLN A 62 6.10 0.22 9.64
CA GLN A 62 6.87 0.67 10.81
C GLN A 62 8.34 0.98 10.47
N LEU A 63 8.83 0.45 9.35
CA LEU A 63 10.22 0.60 8.90
C LEU A 63 10.44 1.81 7.97
N GLY A 64 9.37 2.39 7.42
CA GLY A 64 9.41 3.60 6.57
C GLY A 64 8.97 4.84 7.32
#